data_AF-A0A4Q3SRS5-F1
#
_entry.id   AF-A0A4Q3SRS5-F1
#
_cell.length_a   1.000
_cell.length_b   1.000
_cell.length_c   1.000
_cell.angle_alpha   90.00
_cell.angle_beta   90.00
_cell.angle_gamma   90.00
#
_symmetry.space_group_name_H-M   'P 1'
#
loop_
_entity.id
_entity.type
_entity.pdbx_description
1 polymer ?
#
loop_
_entity_poly.entity_id
_entity_poly.type
_entity_poly.pdbx_seq_one_letter_code
_entity_poly.pdbx_strand_id
1 'polypeptide(L)'
;MMRFVLTLILFLIFFDLSAQFSDSTTKYISFGSTGVINRTNETRSYVLTNNMKFNIRRKDVSLNAGAGWIYGENNGTLSNNDFNSALDFNLYKTFKNFYYWGLATYEKSRSLRIIDRAQVGVGGAYTFVENKNAFVNLSEGML
;
A
#
# COMPACT_ATOMS: atom_id res chain seq x y z
N MET A 1 39.34 -29.90 -35.27
CA MET A 1 39.07 -28.83 -34.29
C MET A 1 37.75 -28.11 -34.52
N MET A 2 37.49 -27.53 -35.70
CA MET A 2 36.31 -26.68 -35.96
C MET A 2 34.94 -27.37 -35.73
N ARG A 3 34.85 -28.68 -35.99
CA ARG A 3 33.62 -29.46 -35.76
C ARG A 3 33.26 -29.63 -34.28
N PHE A 4 34.25 -29.81 -33.40
CA PHE A 4 34.01 -29.95 -31.95
C PHE A 4 33.57 -28.63 -31.31
N VAL A 5 34.07 -27.51 -31.83
CA VAL A 5 33.67 -26.16 -31.39
C VAL A 5 32.20 -25.89 -31.75
N LEU A 6 31.77 -26.28 -32.95
CA LEU A 6 30.37 -26.16 -33.37
C LEU A 6 29.42 -27.00 -32.51
N THR A 7 29.80 -28.22 -32.16
CA THR A 7 28.97 -29.08 -31.29
C THR A 7 28.84 -28.52 -29.87
N LEU A 8 29.91 -27.92 -29.33
CA LEU A 8 29.89 -27.28 -28.01
C LEU A 8 29.00 -26.04 -28.00
N ILE A 9 29.05 -25.22 -29.05
CA ILE A 9 28.18 -24.05 -29.19
C ILE A 9 26.71 -24.47 -29.27
N LEU A 10 26.40 -25.54 -30.01
CA LEU A 10 25.03 -26.04 -30.15
C LEU A 10 24.45 -26.54 -28.81
N PHE A 11 25.28 -27.05 -27.91
CA PHE A 11 24.87 -27.53 -26.59
C PHE A 11 24.53 -26.39 -25.62
N LEU A 12 25.17 -25.22 -25.79
CA LEU A 12 24.98 -24.06 -24.91
C LEU A 12 23.69 -23.28 -25.21
N ILE A 13 23.08 -23.48 -26.39
CA ILE A 13 21.86 -22.77 -26.81
C ILE A 13 20.58 -23.36 -26.21
N PHE A 14 20.64 -24.57 -25.65
CA PHE A 14 19.49 -25.28 -25.05
C PHE A 14 19.35 -25.05 -23.54
N PHE A 15 20.24 -24.28 -22.92
CA PHE A 15 20.08 -23.92 -21.52
C PHE A 15 19.13 -22.72 -21.42
N ASP A 16 17.93 -22.97 -20.92
CA ASP A 16 17.01 -21.92 -20.49
C ASP A 16 17.67 -21.07 -19.40
N LEU A 17 18.16 -19.90 -19.79
CA LEU A 17 18.65 -18.88 -18.88
C LEU A 17 17.46 -18.34 -18.07
N SER A 18 17.19 -18.97 -16.94
CA SER A 18 16.27 -18.45 -15.91
C SER A 18 16.94 -17.29 -15.19
N ALA A 19 17.04 -16.13 -15.87
CA ALA A 19 17.45 -14.88 -15.24
C ALA A 19 16.32 -14.39 -14.34
N GLN A 20 16.29 -14.89 -13.10
CA GLN A 20 15.39 -14.39 -12.08
C GLN A 20 15.91 -13.05 -11.54
N PHE A 21 15.55 -11.96 -12.21
CA PHE A 21 15.56 -10.65 -11.56
C PHE A 21 14.34 -10.55 -10.65
N SER A 22 14.39 -11.17 -9.46
CA SER A 22 13.39 -10.93 -8.41
C SER A 22 13.80 -9.75 -7.52
N ASP A 23 14.26 -8.66 -8.12
CA ASP A 23 14.59 -7.44 -7.39
C ASP A 23 13.38 -6.51 -7.32
N SER A 24 12.30 -7.02 -6.74
CA SER A 24 11.12 -6.23 -6.43
C SER A 24 10.77 -6.48 -4.98
N THR A 25 10.94 -5.47 -4.13
CA THR A 25 10.43 -5.50 -2.77
C THR A 25 8.92 -5.73 -2.81
N THR A 26 8.51 -7.00 -2.73
CA THR A 26 7.10 -7.38 -2.88
C THR A 26 6.28 -7.04 -1.65
N LYS A 27 6.93 -6.77 -0.52
CA LYS A 27 6.35 -6.37 0.75
C LYS A 27 7.17 -5.23 1.32
N TYR A 28 6.51 -4.14 1.66
CA TYR A 28 7.14 -2.95 2.25
C TYR A 28 6.40 -2.57 3.51
N ILE A 29 7.13 -2.31 4.58
CA ILE A 29 6.59 -1.80 5.84
C ILE A 29 7.36 -0.54 6.21
N SER A 30 6.64 0.48 6.67
CA SER A 30 7.22 1.73 7.14
C SER A 30 6.50 2.20 8.37
N PHE A 31 7.27 2.70 9.32
CA PHE A 31 6.76 3.32 10.53
C PHE A 31 7.50 4.64 10.75
N GLY A 32 6.74 5.69 11.06
CA GLY A 32 7.27 7.00 11.38
C GLY A 32 6.54 7.58 12.59
N SER A 33 7.32 8.07 13.55
CA SER A 33 6.80 8.74 14.74
C SER A 33 7.44 10.11 14.86
N THR A 34 6.62 11.14 15.03
CA THR A 34 7.05 12.52 15.24
C THR A 34 6.27 13.12 16.40
N GLY A 35 6.81 14.15 17.03
CA GLY A 35 6.11 14.80 18.12
C GLY A 35 6.73 16.11 18.54
N VAL A 36 5.97 16.84 19.34
CA VAL A 36 6.37 18.11 19.95
C VAL A 36 6.01 18.03 21.43
N ILE A 37 6.95 18.41 22.29
CA ILE A 37 6.74 18.54 23.74
C ILE A 37 7.13 19.96 24.10
N ASN A 38 6.14 20.72 24.58
CA ASN A 38 6.30 22.08 25.05
C ASN A 38 6.01 22.14 26.54
N ARG A 39 6.93 22.69 27.31
CA ARG A 39 6.78 22.90 28.75
C ARG A 39 7.25 24.29 29.12
N THR A 40 6.35 25.07 29.68
CA THR A 40 6.65 26.34 30.36
C THR A 40 6.41 26.18 31.86
N ASN A 41 6.63 27.24 32.63
CA ASN A 41 6.36 27.24 34.07
C ASN A 41 4.88 27.05 34.40
N GLU A 42 3.98 27.45 33.49
CA GLU A 42 2.53 27.46 33.69
C GLU A 42 1.80 26.43 32.83
N THR A 43 2.37 26.02 31.70
CA THR A 43 1.67 25.21 30.68
C THR A 43 2.52 24.03 30.22
N ARG A 44 1.86 22.91 29.93
CA ARG A 44 2.43 21.71 29.31
C ARG A 44 1.56 21.30 28.13
N SER A 45 2.19 21.08 26.99
CA SER A 45 1.51 20.61 25.79
C SER A 45 2.37 19.56 25.12
N TYR A 46 1.75 18.47 24.67
CA TYR A 46 2.42 17.47 23.86
C TYR A 46 1.52 17.01 22.74
N VAL A 47 2.15 16.70 21.61
CA VAL A 47 1.51 16.07 20.45
C VAL A 47 2.45 14.99 19.95
N LEU A 48 1.92 13.78 19.77
CA LEU A 48 2.60 12.62 19.21
C LEU A 48 1.80 12.14 17.99
N THR A 49 2.50 11.98 16.87
CA THR A 49 1.93 11.55 15.60
C THR A 49 2.66 10.28 15.16
N ASN A 50 1.92 9.18 15.08
CA ASN A 50 2.41 7.89 14.61
C ASN A 50 1.77 7.57 13.26
N ASN A 51 2.57 7.11 12.31
CA ASN A 51 2.10 6.65 11.00
C ASN A 51 2.74 5.30 10.67
N MET A 52 1.92 4.39 10.20
CA MET A 52 2.33 3.08 9.73
C MET A 52 1.83 2.87 8.30
N LYS A 53 2.66 2.28 7.45
CA LYS A 53 2.30 1.88 6.08
C LYS A 53 2.76 0.46 5.83
N PHE A 54 1.93 -0.30 5.13
CA PHE A 54 2.21 -1.65 4.70
C PHE A 54 1.73 -1.82 3.27
N ASN A 55 2.62 -2.22 2.35
CA ASN A 55 2.31 -2.39 0.94
C ASN A 55 2.74 -3.77 0.46
N ILE A 56 1.95 -4.37 -0.42
CA ILE A 56 2.30 -5.57 -1.18
C ILE A 56 2.18 -5.24 -2.67
N ARG A 57 3.23 -5.54 -3.44
CA ARG A 57 3.23 -5.38 -4.90
C ARG A 57 3.72 -6.68 -5.54
N ARG A 58 2.78 -7.45 -6.10
CA ARG A 58 3.05 -8.67 -6.87
C ARG A 58 2.22 -8.66 -8.15
N LYS A 59 2.51 -9.60 -9.06
CA LYS A 59 1.76 -9.73 -10.32
C LYS A 59 0.30 -10.11 -10.11
N ASP A 60 -0.02 -10.82 -9.03
CA ASP A 60 -1.35 -11.35 -8.70
C ASP A 60 -2.13 -10.48 -7.71
N VAL A 61 -1.43 -9.59 -6.97
CA VAL A 61 -2.04 -8.75 -5.94
C VAL A 61 -1.28 -7.43 -5.78
N SER A 62 -2.02 -6.35 -5.64
CA SER A 62 -1.54 -5.07 -5.12
C SER A 62 -2.32 -4.78 -3.85
N LEU A 63 -1.66 -4.41 -2.76
CA LEU A 63 -2.31 -4.03 -1.51
C LEU A 63 -1.58 -2.83 -0.94
N ASN A 64 -2.31 -1.84 -0.48
CA ASN A 64 -1.78 -0.74 0.32
C ASN A 64 -2.64 -0.62 1.58
N ALA A 65 -1.98 -0.55 2.73
CA ALA A 65 -2.61 -0.33 4.01
C ALA A 65 -1.84 0.74 4.77
N GLY A 66 -2.56 1.60 5.46
CA GLY A 66 -2.00 2.68 6.24
C GLY A 66 -2.83 2.93 7.49
N ALA A 67 -2.16 3.34 8.56
CA ALA A 67 -2.81 3.80 9.77
C ALA A 67 -2.05 4.98 10.37
N GLY A 68 -2.80 5.94 10.88
CA GLY A 68 -2.29 7.12 11.57
C GLY A 68 -2.94 7.27 12.93
N TRP A 69 -2.15 7.64 13.94
CA TRP A 69 -2.66 7.97 15.27
C TRP A 69 -2.00 9.24 15.79
N ILE A 70 -2.82 10.24 16.10
CA ILE A 70 -2.42 11.50 16.69
C ILE A 70 -2.97 11.56 18.10
N TYR A 71 -2.07 11.61 19.07
CA TYR A 71 -2.38 11.82 20.46
C TYR A 71 -1.85 13.18 20.89
N GLY A 72 -2.70 14.00 21.50
CA GLY A 72 -2.32 15.32 21.94
C GLY A 72 -3.01 15.69 23.24
N GLU A 73 -2.29 16.41 24.09
CA GLU A 73 -2.80 16.95 25.34
C GLU A 73 -2.25 18.35 25.58
N ASN A 74 -3.07 19.17 26.22
CA ASN A 74 -2.71 20.49 26.70
C ASN A 74 -3.23 20.66 28.13
N ASN A 75 -2.32 20.89 29.08
CA ASN A 75 -2.61 21.11 30.50
C ASN A 75 -3.54 20.06 31.12
N GLY A 76 -3.29 18.76 30.92
CA GLY A 76 -4.15 17.69 31.46
C GLY A 76 -5.42 17.45 30.66
N THR A 77 -5.73 18.31 29.68
CA THR A 77 -6.91 18.17 28.82
C THR A 77 -6.47 17.62 27.49
N LEU A 78 -7.00 16.45 27.14
CA LEU A 78 -6.80 15.85 25.83
C LEU A 78 -7.17 16.89 24.75
N SER A 79 -6.38 17.03 23.70
CA SER A 79 -6.66 17.87 22.52
C SER A 79 -6.94 17.00 21.30
N ASN A 80 -6.19 15.91 21.14
CA ASN A 80 -6.28 14.98 20.02
C ASN A 80 -6.26 13.54 20.54
N ASN A 81 -7.10 12.70 19.96
CA ASN A 81 -6.98 11.25 20.04
C ASN A 81 -7.60 10.72 18.75
N ASP A 82 -6.89 11.00 17.66
CA ASP A 82 -7.41 10.94 16.32
C ASP A 82 -6.73 9.76 15.63
N PHE A 83 -7.52 8.76 15.30
CA PHE A 83 -7.10 7.54 14.63
C PHE A 83 -7.72 7.49 13.23
N ASN A 84 -6.89 7.18 12.23
CA ASN A 84 -7.36 6.88 10.88
C ASN A 84 -6.67 5.63 10.37
N SER A 85 -7.36 4.89 9.51
CA SER A 85 -6.79 3.78 8.77
C SER A 85 -7.45 3.67 7.41
N ALA A 86 -6.66 3.27 6.42
CA ALA A 86 -7.11 3.01 5.07
C ALA A 86 -6.46 1.72 4.55
N LEU A 87 -7.21 0.98 3.76
CA LEU A 87 -6.78 -0.21 3.07
C LEU A 87 -7.38 -0.20 1.67
N ASP A 88 -6.55 -0.46 0.67
CA ASP A 88 -6.98 -0.75 -0.69
C ASP A 88 -6.24 -1.96 -1.22
N PHE A 89 -6.91 -2.74 -2.07
CA PHE A 89 -6.29 -3.85 -2.76
C PHE A 89 -6.86 -4.07 -4.15
N ASN A 90 -6.04 -4.66 -5.01
CA ASN A 90 -6.42 -5.20 -6.31
C ASN A 90 -5.97 -6.67 -6.40
N LEU A 91 -6.84 -7.55 -6.88
CA LEU A 91 -6.61 -8.98 -7.04
C LEU A 91 -6.76 -9.40 -8.51
N TYR A 92 -5.65 -9.81 -9.13
CA TYR A 92 -5.53 -10.12 -10.57
C TYR A 92 -5.51 -11.63 -10.83
N LYS A 93 -6.59 -12.36 -10.49
CA LYS A 93 -6.57 -13.84 -10.50
C LYS A 93 -7.46 -14.54 -11.53
N THR A 94 -8.56 -13.94 -11.98
CA THR A 94 -9.61 -14.73 -12.67
C THR A 94 -9.36 -14.87 -14.16
N PHE A 95 -9.26 -13.77 -14.91
CA PHE A 95 -8.98 -13.79 -16.35
C PHE A 95 -8.15 -12.58 -16.74
N LYS A 96 -7.49 -12.67 -17.91
CA LYS A 96 -6.62 -11.61 -18.43
C LYS A 96 -7.39 -10.29 -18.46
N ASN A 97 -6.74 -9.23 -18.00
CA ASN A 97 -7.26 -7.86 -17.94
C ASN A 97 -8.41 -7.62 -16.93
N PHE A 98 -8.82 -8.61 -16.14
CA PHE A 98 -9.84 -8.41 -15.10
C PHE A 98 -9.24 -8.50 -13.71
N TYR A 99 -9.72 -7.66 -12.81
CA TYR A 99 -9.32 -7.68 -11.41
C TYR A 99 -10.47 -7.29 -10.49
N TYR A 100 -10.43 -7.82 -9.27
CA TYR A 100 -11.27 -7.33 -8.19
C TYR A 100 -10.53 -6.25 -7.43
N TRP A 101 -11.25 -5.24 -6.97
CA TRP A 101 -10.72 -4.21 -6.11
C TRP A 101 -11.53 -4.11 -4.82
N GLY A 102 -10.88 -3.64 -3.77
CA GLY A 102 -11.53 -3.34 -2.50
C GLY A 102 -10.87 -2.16 -1.81
N LEU A 103 -11.66 -1.47 -1.01
CA LEU A 103 -11.35 -0.27 -0.26
C LEU A 103 -11.98 -0.41 1.12
N ALA A 104 -11.26 -0.06 2.17
CA ALA A 104 -11.83 0.12 3.50
C ALA A 104 -11.15 1.30 4.17
N THR A 105 -11.93 2.20 4.74
CA THR A 105 -11.43 3.31 5.56
C THR A 105 -12.17 3.32 6.89
N TYR A 106 -11.44 3.70 7.94
CA TYR A 106 -11.99 3.91 9.27
C TYR A 106 -11.34 5.14 9.89
N GLU A 107 -12.15 5.96 10.54
CA GLU A 107 -11.73 7.19 11.17
C GLU A 107 -12.48 7.42 12.48
N LYS A 108 -11.73 7.87 13.47
CA LYS A 108 -12.19 8.34 14.76
C LYS A 108 -11.37 9.57 15.12
N SER A 109 -12.01 10.70 15.38
CA SER A 109 -11.29 11.95 15.61
C SER A 109 -11.98 12.75 16.70
N ARG A 110 -11.26 12.98 17.80
CA ARG A 110 -11.74 13.83 18.88
C ARG A 110 -11.73 15.30 18.47
N SER A 111 -10.69 15.73 17.74
CA SER A 111 -10.57 17.12 17.28
C SER A 111 -11.68 17.50 16.29
N LEU A 112 -12.08 16.58 15.41
CA LEU A 112 -13.16 16.77 14.43
C LEU A 112 -14.52 16.27 14.91
N ARG A 113 -14.63 15.77 16.15
CA ARG A 113 -15.85 15.18 16.73
C ARG A 113 -16.44 14.01 15.93
N ILE A 114 -15.58 13.24 15.27
CA ILE A 114 -15.94 11.98 14.60
C ILE A 114 -15.85 10.87 15.64
N ILE A 115 -16.99 10.26 15.99
CA ILE A 115 -17.05 9.16 16.96
C ILE A 115 -16.49 7.88 16.33
N ASP A 116 -17.15 7.43 15.26
CA ASP A 116 -16.75 6.29 14.45
C ASP A 116 -17.30 6.51 13.03
N ARG A 117 -16.42 6.49 12.03
CA ARG A 117 -16.79 6.56 10.61
C ARG A 117 -16.07 5.45 9.87
N ALA A 118 -16.83 4.56 9.25
CA ALA A 118 -16.30 3.50 8.41
C ALA A 118 -16.90 3.61 7.00
N GLN A 119 -16.09 3.32 5.99
CA GLN A 119 -16.53 3.18 4.60
C GLN A 119 -15.84 1.97 4.01
N VAL A 120 -16.58 1.14 3.28
CA VAL A 120 -16.06 -0.07 2.66
C VAL A 120 -16.60 -0.15 1.25
N GLY A 121 -15.72 -0.31 0.28
CA GLY A 121 -16.10 -0.52 -1.10
C GLY A 121 -15.47 -1.77 -1.68
N VAL A 122 -16.18 -2.44 -2.58
CA VAL A 122 -15.67 -3.59 -3.34
C VAL A 122 -16.24 -3.55 -4.75
N GLY A 123 -15.48 -4.05 -5.71
CA GLY A 123 -15.95 -4.10 -7.09
C GLY A 123 -15.08 -4.93 -8.01
N GLY A 124 -15.51 -4.99 -9.26
CA GLY A 124 -14.78 -5.60 -10.36
C GLY A 124 -14.39 -4.55 -11.38
N ALA A 125 -13.28 -4.78 -12.07
CA ALA A 125 -12.81 -3.90 -13.12
C ALA A 125 -12.20 -4.69 -14.27
N TYR A 126 -12.41 -4.19 -15.48
CA TYR A 126 -11.84 -4.72 -16.71
C TYR A 126 -11.00 -3.65 -17.40
N THR A 127 -9.75 -3.97 -17.69
CA THR A 127 -8.78 -3.07 -18.33
C THR A 127 -8.81 -3.25 -19.85
N PHE A 128 -9.05 -2.17 -20.58
CA PHE A 128 -9.02 -2.18 -22.06
C PHE A 128 -7.64 -1.83 -22.60
N VAL A 129 -6.95 -0.88 -21.94
CA VAL A 129 -5.64 -0.38 -22.36
C VAL A 129 -4.73 -0.29 -21.15
N GLU A 130 -3.56 -0.92 -21.24
CA GLU A 130 -2.48 -0.81 -20.26
C GLU A 130 -1.15 -0.68 -21.01
N ASN A 131 -0.59 0.53 -21.02
CA ASN A 131 0.76 0.79 -21.54
C ASN A 131 1.39 1.97 -20.77
N LYS A 132 2.63 2.33 -21.13
CA LYS A 132 3.38 3.41 -20.45
C LYS A 132 2.71 4.80 -20.55
N ASN A 133 1.85 5.00 -21.54
CA ASN A 133 1.29 6.31 -21.90
C ASN A 133 -0.22 6.41 -21.59
N ALA A 134 -0.91 5.28 -21.42
CA ALA A 134 -2.35 5.23 -21.23
C ALA A 134 -2.76 4.02 -20.40
N PHE A 135 -3.70 4.27 -19.48
CA PHE A 135 -4.38 3.25 -18.68
C PHE A 135 -5.88 3.53 -18.71
N VAL A 136 -6.66 2.60 -19.27
CA VAL A 136 -8.11 2.72 -19.41
C VAL A 136 -8.77 1.45 -18.92
N ASN A 137 -9.64 1.57 -17.92
CA ASN A 137 -10.45 0.50 -17.37
C ASN A 137 -11.92 0.94 -17.24
N LEU A 138 -12.81 -0.05 -17.12
CA LEU A 138 -14.19 0.14 -16.70
C LEU A 138 -14.38 -0.68 -15.43
N SER A 139 -14.95 -0.06 -14.40
CA SER A 139 -15.22 -0.71 -13.12
C SER A 139 -16.65 -0.49 -12.67
N GLU A 140 -17.20 -1.49 -12.00
CA GLU A 140 -18.48 -1.41 -11.29
C GLU A 140 -18.25 -1.88 -9.86
N GLY A 141 -18.89 -1.25 -8.89
CA GLY A 141 -18.69 -1.59 -7.49
C GLY A 141 -19.71 -0.99 -6.54
N MET A 142 -19.64 -1.45 -5.30
CA MET A 142 -20.49 -1.02 -4.19
C MET A 142 -19.62 -0.30 -3.17
N LEU A 143 -20.15 0.73 -2.51
CA LEU A 143 -19.44 1.58 -1.55
C LEU A 143 -20.35 2.09 -0.43
#